data_AF-A0A1U7YFF9-F1
#
_entry.id   AF-A0A1U7YFF9-F1
#
_cell.length_a   1.000
_cell.length_b   1.000
_cell.length_c   1.000
_cell.angle_alpha   90.00
_cell.angle_beta   90.00
_cell.angle_gamma   90.00
#
_symmetry.space_group_name_H-M   'P 1'
#
loop_
_entity.id
_entity.type
_entity.pdbx_description
1 polymer ?
#
loop_
_entity_poly.entity_id
_entity_poly.type
_entity_poly.pdbx_seq_one_letter_code
_entity_poly.pdbx_strand_id
1 'polypeptide(L)'
;MHQVPPTEKLFIRGDFNGHIGSTTCGYDEVHGGFSFGERNGGGTLLLDFAKAFGLVIANSSFLKREDHLVTFQNAVAKTQIDYLLLKRSDRGFCKDCKVIPGEILVTRHRLLVMDVGIMVKRRKMSARRRPRVRWGALTKDKAQELEGRLSAMVAWRSSGDASAMWSTTTDSRREAAREVLGVLTGISSKHKGDWW
;
A
#
# COMPACT_ATOMS: atom_id res chain seq x y z
N MET A 1 -8.88 21.67 1.02
CA MET A 1 -7.81 20.83 0.45
C MET A 1 -7.57 19.66 1.38
N HIS A 2 -7.68 18.41 0.90
CA HIS A 2 -7.34 17.23 1.70
C HIS A 2 -5.83 16.95 1.56
N GLN A 3 -5.10 16.94 2.68
CA GLN A 3 -3.69 16.56 2.69
C GLN A 3 -3.55 15.04 2.76
N VAL A 4 -2.63 14.49 1.96
CA VAL A 4 -2.27 13.08 2.04
C VAL A 4 -1.57 12.83 3.38
N PRO A 5 -2.04 11.89 4.21
CA PRO A 5 -1.44 11.61 5.52
C PRO A 5 0.07 11.35 5.43
N PRO A 6 0.88 11.77 6.42
CA PRO A 6 2.33 11.50 6.43
C PRO A 6 2.67 10.01 6.44
N THR A 7 1.75 9.17 6.93
CA THR A 7 1.89 7.71 6.95
C THR A 7 1.78 7.07 5.57
N GLU A 8 1.18 7.76 4.61
CA GLU A 8 1.00 7.27 3.25
C GLU A 8 2.13 7.75 2.33
N LYS A 9 2.56 6.83 1.45
CA LYS A 9 3.56 7.12 0.42
C LYS A 9 2.89 7.78 -0.76
N LEU A 10 3.40 8.93 -1.16
CA LEU A 10 2.89 9.69 -2.30
C LEU A 10 3.91 9.63 -3.43
N PHE A 11 3.45 9.18 -4.58
CA PHE A 11 4.17 9.21 -5.84
C PHE A 11 3.29 9.88 -6.88
N ILE A 12 3.83 10.83 -7.64
CA ILE A 12 3.16 11.49 -8.75
C ILE A 12 3.97 11.17 -10.01
N ARG A 13 3.28 10.70 -11.04
CA ARG A 13 3.87 10.39 -12.34
C ARG A 13 3.04 11.03 -13.43
N GLY A 14 3.70 11.58 -14.44
CA GLY A 14 3.00 12.01 -15.64
C GLY A 14 3.94 12.68 -16.63
N ASP A 15 3.35 13.05 -17.77
CA ASP A 15 3.91 14.01 -18.70
C ASP A 15 3.53 15.42 -18.23
N PHE A 16 4.53 16.22 -17.89
CA PHE A 16 4.34 17.59 -17.42
C PHE A 16 4.64 18.62 -18.51
N ASN A 17 5.16 18.19 -19.67
CA ASN A 17 5.55 19.04 -20.79
C ASN A 17 6.48 20.22 -20.41
N GLY A 18 7.18 20.12 -19.28
CA GLY A 18 8.03 21.16 -18.72
C GLY A 18 9.46 20.66 -18.64
N HIS A 19 10.42 21.45 -19.11
CA HIS A 19 11.83 21.06 -19.11
C HIS A 19 12.50 21.63 -17.87
N ILE A 20 12.91 20.79 -16.93
CA ILE A 20 13.57 21.25 -15.69
C ILE A 20 15.01 21.73 -15.91
N GLY A 21 15.61 21.32 -17.03
CA GLY A 21 16.98 21.67 -17.42
C GLY A 21 18.06 20.98 -16.59
N SER A 22 19.27 20.85 -17.15
CA SER A 22 20.40 20.12 -16.53
C SER A 22 20.94 20.72 -15.23
N THR A 23 20.80 22.04 -15.07
CA THR A 23 21.31 22.80 -13.92
C THR A 23 20.25 22.93 -12.82
N THR A 24 20.66 22.96 -11.55
CA THR A 24 19.72 23.11 -10.42
C THR A 24 19.25 24.55 -10.23
N CYS A 25 20.11 25.55 -10.45
CA CYS A 25 19.78 26.98 -10.37
C CYS A 25 18.91 27.36 -9.15
N GLY A 26 19.33 26.96 -7.94
CA GLY A 26 18.63 27.27 -6.68
C GLY A 26 17.53 26.30 -6.26
N TYR A 27 17.36 25.19 -6.99
CA TYR A 27 16.39 24.14 -6.69
C TYR A 27 17.04 22.85 -6.16
N ASP A 28 18.20 22.94 -5.49
CA ASP A 28 19.00 21.77 -5.05
C ASP A 28 18.23 20.79 -4.13
N GLU A 29 17.16 21.28 -3.50
CA GLU A 29 16.30 20.53 -2.60
C GLU A 29 15.22 19.68 -3.29
N VAL A 30 14.93 19.94 -4.58
CA VAL A 30 13.94 19.21 -5.40
C VAL A 30 14.53 18.63 -6.68
N HIS A 31 15.61 19.24 -7.18
CA HIS A 31 16.32 18.88 -8.38
C HIS A 31 17.65 18.21 -8.00
N GLY A 32 17.83 16.95 -8.38
CA GLY A 32 18.99 16.16 -7.99
C GLY A 32 20.27 16.41 -8.79
N GLY A 33 20.22 17.28 -9.79
CA GLY A 33 21.37 17.74 -10.58
C GLY A 33 21.67 16.91 -11.84
N PHE A 34 20.88 15.87 -12.12
CA PHE A 34 21.10 14.98 -13.26
C PHE A 34 19.88 14.93 -14.18
N SER A 35 19.75 15.90 -15.07
CA SER A 35 18.61 16.07 -15.96
C SER A 35 19.06 16.56 -17.33
N PHE A 36 18.15 16.61 -18.29
CA PHE A 36 18.45 16.84 -19.69
C PHE A 36 17.91 18.18 -20.21
N GLY A 37 18.69 18.81 -21.09
CA GLY A 37 18.31 20.01 -21.84
C GLY A 37 18.36 21.30 -21.04
N GLU A 38 17.75 22.35 -21.61
CA GLU A 38 17.62 23.67 -21.01
C GLU A 38 16.28 23.86 -20.32
N ARG A 39 16.27 24.65 -19.26
CA ARG A 39 15.05 24.89 -18.47
C ARG A 39 14.08 25.80 -19.23
N ASN A 40 12.80 25.44 -19.24
CA ASN A 40 11.73 26.30 -19.77
C ASN A 40 10.77 26.80 -18.66
N GLY A 41 9.80 27.64 -19.03
CA GLY A 41 8.81 28.17 -18.09
C GLY A 41 7.99 27.07 -17.41
N GLY A 42 7.58 26.03 -18.15
CA GLY A 42 6.86 24.88 -17.60
C GLY A 42 7.68 24.08 -16.58
N GLY A 43 8.98 23.89 -16.83
CA GLY A 43 9.88 23.23 -15.89
C GLY A 43 10.12 24.05 -14.63
N THR A 44 10.14 25.38 -14.74
CA THR A 44 10.21 26.28 -13.57
C THR A 44 8.96 26.13 -12.71
N LEU A 45 7.77 26.14 -13.31
CA LEU A 45 6.51 25.90 -12.60
C LEU A 45 6.47 24.50 -11.93
N LEU A 46 6.99 23.47 -12.61
CA LEU A 46 7.09 22.14 -12.04
C LEU A 46 8.04 22.09 -10.82
N LEU A 47 9.17 22.80 -10.89
CA LEU A 47 10.12 22.91 -9.79
C LEU A 47 9.54 23.70 -8.61
N ASP A 48 8.83 24.80 -8.88
CA ASP A 48 8.13 25.59 -7.87
C ASP A 48 7.03 24.78 -7.18
N PHE A 49 6.25 24.02 -7.96
CA PHE A 49 5.28 23.07 -7.44
C PHE A 49 5.95 22.03 -6.54
N ALA A 50 7.01 21.37 -7.01
CA ALA A 50 7.72 20.37 -6.22
C ALA A 50 8.25 20.98 -4.90
N LYS A 51 8.79 22.20 -4.96
CA LYS A 51 9.30 22.91 -3.79
C LYS A 51 8.20 23.25 -2.79
N ALA A 52 7.08 23.80 -3.25
CA ALA A 52 5.95 24.18 -2.41
C ALA A 52 5.32 22.98 -1.67
N PHE A 53 5.30 21.80 -2.30
CA PHE A 53 4.71 20.58 -1.74
C PHE A 53 5.74 19.63 -1.08
N GLY A 54 7.01 20.05 -0.96
CA GLY A 54 8.06 19.22 -0.35
C GLY A 54 8.32 17.90 -1.12
N LEU A 55 8.22 17.94 -2.44
CA LEU A 55 8.47 16.83 -3.35
C LEU A 55 9.87 16.91 -3.93
N VAL A 56 10.38 15.77 -4.41
CA VAL A 56 11.65 15.66 -5.13
C VAL A 56 11.40 14.99 -6.46
N ILE A 57 12.07 15.48 -7.51
CA ILE A 57 12.01 14.90 -8.83
C ILE A 57 13.02 13.75 -8.91
N ALA A 58 12.52 12.51 -8.82
CA ALA A 58 13.36 11.31 -8.68
C ALA A 58 14.26 11.04 -9.89
N ASN A 59 13.75 11.29 -11.11
CA ASN A 59 14.53 11.06 -12.34
C ASN A 59 15.78 11.95 -12.40
N SER A 60 15.77 13.10 -11.72
CA SER A 60 16.91 14.01 -11.65
C SER A 60 17.95 13.65 -10.59
N SER A 61 17.68 12.63 -9.76
CA SER A 61 18.50 12.26 -8.58
C SER A 61 19.61 11.25 -8.87
N PHE A 62 19.64 10.67 -10.07
CA PHE A 62 20.57 9.60 -10.41
C PHE A 62 21.34 9.97 -11.68
N LEU A 63 22.67 9.82 -11.63
CA LEU A 63 23.50 9.96 -12.81
C LEU A 63 23.17 8.86 -13.82
N LYS A 64 22.78 9.26 -15.04
CA LYS A 64 22.47 8.37 -16.15
C LYS A 64 23.14 8.87 -17.42
N ARG A 65 23.28 7.96 -18.41
CA ARG A 65 23.63 8.35 -19.77
C ARG A 65 22.51 9.19 -20.38
N GLU A 66 22.85 10.07 -21.30
CA GLU A 66 21.89 10.99 -21.94
C GLU A 66 20.67 10.27 -22.53
N ASP A 67 20.89 9.15 -23.25
CA ASP A 67 19.81 8.34 -23.82
C ASP A 67 18.88 7.72 -22.76
N HIS A 68 19.30 7.66 -21.50
CA HIS A 68 18.50 7.15 -20.39
C HIS A 68 17.86 8.28 -19.55
N LEU A 69 18.04 9.54 -19.95
CA LEU A 69 17.36 10.72 -19.40
C LEU A 69 16.19 11.18 -20.29
N VAL A 70 16.31 10.96 -21.60
CA VAL A 70 15.32 11.36 -22.60
C VAL A 70 14.07 10.51 -22.47
N THR A 71 12.92 11.14 -22.22
CA THR A 71 11.62 10.47 -22.08
C THR A 71 10.76 10.59 -23.33
N PHE A 72 11.03 11.57 -24.19
CA PHE A 72 10.34 11.74 -25.46
C PHE A 72 11.34 12.00 -26.59
N GLN A 73 11.18 11.29 -27.69
CA GLN A 73 11.99 11.48 -28.89
C GLN A 73 11.12 11.48 -30.15
N ASN A 74 11.39 12.43 -31.04
CA ASN A 74 10.90 12.42 -32.41
C ASN A 74 12.09 12.48 -33.39
N ALA A 75 11.82 12.62 -34.70
CA ALA A 75 12.86 12.64 -35.73
C ALA A 75 13.87 13.80 -35.60
N VAL A 76 13.52 14.87 -34.87
CA VAL A 76 14.26 16.14 -34.84
C VAL A 76 14.77 16.49 -33.45
N ALA A 77 14.10 16.01 -32.39
CA ALA A 77 14.37 16.41 -31.01
C ALA A 77 14.26 15.25 -30.02
N LYS A 78 15.13 15.30 -29.01
CA LYS A 78 15.08 14.51 -27.78
C LYS A 78 14.71 15.46 -26.64
N THR A 79 13.80 15.05 -25.77
CA THR A 79 13.33 15.89 -24.64
C THR A 79 13.06 15.03 -23.40
N GLN A 80 13.06 15.67 -22.24
CA GLN A 80 12.66 15.08 -20.97
C GLN A 80 11.44 15.85 -20.48
N ILE A 81 10.28 15.20 -20.52
CA ILE A 81 8.97 15.81 -20.18
C ILE A 81 8.15 14.94 -19.23
N ASP A 82 8.49 13.65 -19.12
CA ASP A 82 7.89 12.73 -18.17
C ASP A 82 8.68 12.75 -16.86
N TYR A 83 7.99 12.96 -15.75
CA TYR A 83 8.61 13.04 -14.43
C TYR A 83 7.94 12.12 -13.42
N LEU A 84 8.76 11.71 -12.46
CA LEU A 84 8.35 10.98 -11.28
C LEU A 84 8.73 11.79 -10.06
N LEU A 85 7.73 12.19 -9.28
CA LEU A 85 7.88 12.95 -8.06
C LEU A 85 7.51 12.08 -6.86
N LEU A 86 8.20 12.29 -5.76
CA LEU A 86 7.90 11.64 -4.48
C LEU A 86 8.10 12.63 -3.33
N LYS A 87 7.55 12.34 -2.15
CA LYS A 87 7.82 13.13 -0.94
C LYS A 87 9.31 13.14 -0.62
N ARG A 88 9.86 14.30 -0.25
CA ARG A 88 11.26 14.45 0.17
C ARG A 88 11.62 13.51 1.34
N SER A 89 10.71 13.32 2.29
CA SER A 89 10.87 12.40 3.42
C SER A 89 10.98 10.92 2.99
N ASP A 90 10.48 10.59 1.80
CA ASP A 90 10.43 9.24 1.25
C ASP A 90 11.56 8.96 0.24
N ARG A 91 12.50 9.90 0.06
CA ARG A 91 13.64 9.76 -0.85
C ARG A 91 14.45 8.49 -0.63
N GLY A 92 14.63 8.07 0.62
CA GLY A 92 15.36 6.86 0.96
C GLY A 92 14.73 5.56 0.42
N PHE A 93 13.45 5.59 0.01
CA PHE A 93 12.81 4.43 -0.62
C PHE A 93 13.11 4.32 -2.12
N CYS A 94 13.43 5.42 -2.80
CA CYS A 94 13.76 5.42 -4.22
C CYS A 94 15.20 4.92 -4.40
N LYS A 95 15.35 3.70 -4.93
CA LYS A 95 16.66 3.07 -5.17
C LYS A 95 17.26 3.44 -6.51
N ASP A 96 16.41 3.56 -7.52
CA ASP A 96 16.80 3.97 -8.86
C ASP A 96 15.62 4.61 -9.60
N CYS A 97 15.92 5.45 -10.58
CA CYS A 97 14.95 5.96 -11.55
C CYS A 97 15.62 5.98 -12.92
N LYS A 98 15.04 5.28 -13.90
CA LYS A 98 15.63 5.08 -15.23
C LYS A 98 14.58 5.16 -16.32
N VAL A 99 14.98 5.71 -17.46
CA VAL A 99 14.22 5.54 -18.70
C VAL A 99 14.71 4.28 -19.39
N ILE A 100 13.79 3.44 -19.87
CA ILE A 100 14.10 2.28 -20.70
C ILE A 100 14.10 2.75 -22.15
N PRO A 101 15.26 2.79 -22.83
CA PRO A 101 15.30 3.06 -24.26
C PRO A 101 14.65 1.87 -24.99
N GLY A 102 13.54 2.13 -25.68
CA GLY A 102 12.86 1.15 -26.52
C GLY A 102 13.19 1.36 -28.00
N GLU A 103 12.74 0.43 -28.85
CA GLU A 103 12.83 0.58 -30.30
C GLU A 103 11.98 1.78 -30.78
N ILE A 104 12.58 2.62 -31.62
CA ILE A 104 12.09 3.93 -32.06
C ILE A 104 10.75 3.86 -32.82
N LEU A 105 10.34 2.68 -33.25
CA LEU A 105 9.29 2.48 -34.26
C LEU A 105 7.85 2.56 -33.72
N VAL A 106 7.61 2.44 -32.40
CA VAL A 106 6.25 2.24 -31.88
C VAL A 106 5.71 3.42 -31.06
N THR A 107 6.55 4.09 -30.25
CA THR A 107 6.11 5.20 -29.39
C THR A 107 7.17 6.29 -29.25
N ARG A 108 6.76 7.56 -29.39
CA ARG A 108 7.64 8.72 -29.17
C ARG A 108 8.02 8.87 -27.69
N HIS A 109 7.14 8.45 -26.79
CA HIS A 109 7.41 8.40 -25.35
C HIS A 109 8.14 7.11 -24.99
N ARG A 110 9.09 7.22 -24.07
CA ARG A 110 9.89 6.15 -23.52
C ARG A 110 9.45 5.85 -22.10
N LEU A 111 9.59 4.58 -21.70
CA LEU A 111 9.09 4.14 -20.41
C LEU A 111 9.99 4.61 -19.27
N LEU A 112 9.50 5.54 -18.45
CA LEU A 112 10.13 5.92 -17.18
C LEU A 112 9.78 4.91 -16.07
N VAL A 113 10.77 4.42 -15.33
CA VAL A 113 10.60 3.42 -14.27
C VAL A 113 11.32 3.88 -13.01
N MET A 114 10.69 3.72 -11.84
CA MET A 114 11.30 3.94 -10.53
C MET A 114 11.31 2.63 -9.73
N ASP A 115 12.47 2.29 -9.20
CA ASP A 115 12.68 1.15 -8.33
C ASP A 115 12.51 1.60 -6.87
N VAL A 116 11.49 1.10 -6.17
CA VAL A 116 11.14 1.51 -4.80
C VAL A 116 11.32 0.36 -3.81
N GLY A 117 12.06 0.59 -2.73
CA GLY A 117 12.27 -0.36 -1.64
C GLY A 117 11.25 -0.26 -0.52
N ILE A 118 10.10 -0.92 -0.60
CA ILE A 118 9.09 -0.86 0.47
C ILE A 118 9.37 -1.92 1.54
N MET A 119 9.72 -1.49 2.75
CA MET A 119 9.83 -2.39 3.91
C MET A 119 8.44 -2.71 4.47
N VAL A 120 7.88 -3.85 4.06
CA VAL A 120 6.68 -4.39 4.69
C VAL A 120 7.11 -5.06 6.01
N LYS A 121 7.02 -4.31 7.12
CA LYS A 121 7.02 -4.95 8.44
C LYS A 121 5.76 -5.80 8.50
N ARG A 122 5.88 -7.10 8.21
CA ARG A 122 4.85 -8.07 8.56
C ARG A 122 4.62 -7.88 10.06
N ARG A 123 3.52 -7.24 10.44
CA ARG A 123 2.98 -7.45 11.77
C ARG A 123 2.87 -8.96 11.86
N LYS A 124 3.71 -9.60 12.67
CA LYS A 124 3.33 -10.86 13.28
C LYS A 124 2.05 -10.51 14.01
N MET A 125 0.92 -10.69 13.34
CA MET A 125 -0.30 -10.98 14.07
C MET A 125 0.12 -12.18 14.89
N SER A 126 0.41 -11.96 16.17
CA SER A 126 -0.03 -12.95 17.14
C SER A 126 -1.50 -13.07 16.81
N ALA A 127 -1.85 -14.07 16.00
CA ALA A 127 -3.22 -14.47 15.87
C ALA A 127 -3.58 -14.85 17.29
N ARG A 128 -4.11 -13.90 18.08
CA ARG A 128 -5.12 -14.22 19.07
C ARG A 128 -6.18 -14.87 18.21
N ARG A 129 -6.03 -16.19 18.01
CA ARG A 129 -6.99 -16.98 17.25
C ARG A 129 -8.30 -16.63 17.93
N ARG A 130 -9.22 -16.01 17.17
CA ARG A 130 -10.55 -15.69 17.69
C ARG A 130 -11.04 -16.94 18.40
N PRO A 131 -11.52 -16.84 19.66
CA PRO A 131 -11.88 -18.01 20.43
C PRO A 131 -12.86 -18.87 19.60
N ARG A 132 -12.50 -20.12 19.34
CA ARG A 132 -13.30 -21.04 18.51
C ARG A 132 -14.03 -22.03 19.42
N VAL A 133 -15.31 -22.25 19.14
CA VAL A 133 -16.09 -23.32 19.77
C VAL A 133 -15.44 -24.68 19.45
N ARG A 134 -15.32 -25.55 20.45
CA ARG A 134 -14.74 -26.90 20.29
C ARG A 134 -15.77 -27.87 19.71
N TRP A 135 -16.11 -27.73 18.43
CA TRP A 135 -17.05 -28.65 17.77
C TRP A 135 -16.61 -30.12 17.82
N GLY A 136 -15.30 -30.40 17.89
CA GLY A 136 -14.79 -31.76 18.08
C GLY A 136 -15.07 -32.38 19.45
N ALA A 137 -15.57 -31.61 20.42
CA ALA A 137 -16.00 -32.11 21.74
C ALA A 137 -17.51 -32.42 21.79
N LEU A 138 -18.20 -32.43 20.65
CA LEU A 138 -19.64 -32.71 20.55
C LEU A 138 -19.90 -34.22 20.68
N THR A 139 -20.27 -34.65 21.89
CA THR A 139 -20.77 -36.00 22.19
C THR A 139 -22.29 -36.03 22.14
N LYS A 140 -22.91 -37.22 22.15
CA LYS A 140 -24.38 -37.36 22.19
C LYS A 140 -25.00 -36.64 23.39
N ASP A 141 -24.40 -36.77 24.57
CA ASP A 141 -24.90 -36.12 25.80
C ASP A 141 -24.84 -34.58 25.70
N LYS A 142 -23.74 -34.06 25.13
CA LYS A 142 -23.57 -32.62 24.91
C LYS A 142 -24.49 -32.08 23.81
N ALA A 143 -24.85 -32.89 22.84
CA ALA A 143 -25.84 -32.53 21.82
C ALA A 143 -27.23 -32.37 22.46
N GLN A 144 -27.62 -33.29 23.35
CA GLN A 144 -28.88 -33.20 24.11
C GLN A 144 -28.90 -31.99 25.04
N GLU A 145 -27.80 -31.71 25.74
CA GLU A 145 -27.69 -30.51 26.59
C GLU A 145 -27.81 -29.22 25.76
N LEU A 146 -27.12 -29.16 24.61
CA LEU A 146 -27.19 -28.01 23.71
C LEU A 146 -28.61 -27.83 23.14
N GLU A 147 -29.28 -28.90 22.75
CA GLU A 147 -30.66 -28.88 22.27
C GLU A 147 -31.63 -28.38 23.35
N GLY A 148 -31.47 -28.83 24.60
CA GLY A 148 -32.24 -28.32 25.74
C GLY A 148 -32.06 -26.82 25.94
N ARG A 149 -30.82 -26.31 25.89
CA ARG A 149 -30.52 -24.87 26.01
C ARG A 149 -31.08 -24.05 24.85
N LEU A 150 -30.99 -24.57 23.62
CA LEU A 150 -31.53 -23.90 22.44
C LEU A 150 -33.07 -23.85 22.47
N SER A 151 -33.72 -24.91 22.96
CA SER A 151 -35.18 -24.96 23.08
C SER A 151 -35.71 -23.95 24.11
N ALA A 152 -35.01 -23.78 25.24
CA ALA A 152 -35.33 -22.76 26.24
C ALA A 152 -35.13 -21.33 25.70
N MET A 153 -34.19 -21.15 24.77
CA MET A 153 -33.81 -19.86 24.19
C MET A 153 -34.76 -19.40 23.07
N VAL A 154 -35.27 -20.32 22.25
CA VAL A 154 -36.23 -20.04 21.17
C VAL A 154 -37.56 -19.48 21.70
N ALA A 155 -37.90 -19.73 22.97
CA ALA A 155 -39.07 -19.15 23.62
C ALA A 155 -38.95 -17.63 23.88
N TRP A 156 -37.76 -17.05 23.75
CA TRP A 156 -37.51 -15.63 24.01
C TRP A 156 -37.25 -14.87 22.70
N ARG A 157 -38.13 -13.90 22.41
CA ARG A 157 -37.97 -12.74 21.49
C ARG A 157 -38.65 -12.87 20.13
N SER A 158 -39.79 -12.19 20.01
CA SER A 158 -40.50 -11.93 18.75
C SER A 158 -40.75 -10.42 18.53
N SER A 159 -39.77 -9.55 18.82
CA SER A 159 -39.88 -8.13 18.44
C SER A 159 -38.54 -7.52 18.01
N GLY A 160 -38.53 -6.88 16.83
CA GLY A 160 -37.37 -6.22 16.23
C GLY A 160 -37.32 -6.39 14.69
N ASP A 161 -36.40 -5.67 14.04
CA ASP A 161 -36.08 -5.86 12.62
C ASP A 161 -35.37 -7.21 12.38
N ALA A 162 -35.56 -7.78 11.19
CA ALA A 162 -35.06 -9.11 10.82
C ALA A 162 -33.54 -9.25 10.98
N SER A 163 -32.77 -8.20 10.68
CA SER A 163 -31.30 -8.21 10.80
C SER A 163 -30.86 -8.29 12.28
N ALA A 164 -31.55 -7.53 13.14
CA ALA A 164 -31.31 -7.53 14.58
C ALA A 164 -31.72 -8.86 15.24
N MET A 165 -32.84 -9.44 14.79
CA MET A 165 -33.30 -10.76 15.23
C MET A 165 -32.30 -11.86 14.85
N TRP A 166 -31.81 -11.85 13.61
CA TRP A 166 -30.81 -12.81 13.14
C TRP A 166 -29.51 -12.72 13.93
N SER A 167 -29.01 -11.49 14.13
CA SER A 167 -27.79 -11.24 14.90
C SER A 167 -27.93 -11.78 16.34
N THR A 168 -29.02 -11.41 17.02
CA THR A 168 -29.32 -11.86 18.40
C THR A 168 -29.42 -13.39 18.49
N THR A 169 -30.10 -14.03 17.53
CA THR A 169 -30.25 -15.49 17.49
C THR A 169 -28.91 -16.18 17.28
N THR A 170 -28.09 -15.67 16.35
CA THR A 170 -26.78 -16.26 16.05
C THR A 170 -25.79 -16.10 17.19
N ASP A 171 -25.80 -14.98 17.89
CA ASP A 171 -24.93 -14.75 19.04
C ASP A 171 -25.33 -15.61 20.24
N SER A 172 -26.63 -15.74 20.49
CA SER A 172 -27.14 -16.59 21.58
C SER A 172 -26.85 -18.08 21.30
N ARG A 173 -27.00 -18.54 20.05
CA ARG A 173 -26.58 -19.89 19.61
C ARG A 173 -25.09 -20.12 19.80
N ARG A 174 -24.26 -19.13 19.45
CA ARG A 174 -22.81 -19.22 19.63
C ARG A 174 -22.44 -19.29 21.11
N GLU A 175 -23.13 -18.54 21.97
CA GLU A 175 -22.85 -18.53 23.40
C GLU A 175 -23.23 -19.86 24.07
N ALA A 176 -24.42 -20.39 23.79
CA ALA A 176 -24.81 -21.73 24.25
C ALA A 176 -23.81 -22.80 23.81
N ALA A 177 -23.33 -22.73 22.56
CA ALA A 177 -22.32 -23.65 22.07
C ALA A 177 -20.95 -23.47 22.77
N ARG A 178 -20.57 -22.25 23.15
CA ARG A 178 -19.34 -21.98 23.93
C ARG A 178 -19.44 -22.53 25.35
N GLU A 179 -20.60 -22.44 25.98
CA GLU A 179 -20.82 -22.94 27.34
C GLU A 179 -20.78 -24.47 27.39
N VAL A 180 -21.45 -25.14 26.44
CA VAL A 180 -21.55 -26.62 26.43
C VAL A 180 -20.27 -27.29 25.90
N LEU A 181 -19.69 -26.73 24.83
CA LEU A 181 -18.53 -27.35 24.15
C LEU A 181 -17.20 -26.78 24.64
N GLY A 182 -17.21 -25.62 25.29
CA GLY A 182 -16.01 -24.90 25.66
C GLY A 182 -15.34 -24.22 24.46
N VAL A 183 -14.29 -23.45 24.78
CA VAL A 183 -13.62 -22.57 23.81
C VAL A 183 -12.14 -22.91 23.70
N LEU A 184 -11.58 -22.81 22.49
CA LEU A 184 -10.13 -22.82 22.26
C LEU A 184 -9.62 -21.38 22.30
N THR A 185 -9.01 -21.00 23.42
CA THR A 185 -8.19 -19.80 23.53
C THR A 185 -6.76 -20.16 23.16
N GLY A 186 -6.34 -19.84 21.93
CA GLY A 186 -4.98 -20.12 21.48
C GLY A 186 -3.96 -19.21 22.15
N ILE A 187 -3.49 -19.57 23.33
CA ILE A 187 -2.14 -19.21 23.77
C ILE A 187 -1.27 -20.39 23.34
N SER A 188 -0.54 -20.22 22.24
CA SER A 188 0.51 -21.16 21.87
C SER A 188 1.64 -20.99 22.91
N SER A 189 1.70 -21.88 23.90
CA SER A 189 2.97 -22.18 24.54
C SER A 189 3.82 -22.87 23.49
N LYS A 190 4.93 -22.23 23.11
CA LYS A 190 5.97 -22.88 22.30
C LYS A 190 6.46 -24.10 23.07
N HIS A 191 6.08 -25.30 22.66
CA HIS A 191 6.97 -26.43 22.85
C HIS A 191 8.14 -26.24 21.90
N LYS A 192 9.33 -25.96 22.46
CA LYS A 192 10.60 -26.28 21.81
C LYS A 192 10.62 -27.81 21.73
N GLY A 193 10.44 -28.34 20.53
CA GLY A 193 10.87 -29.70 20.22
C GLY A 193 12.35 -29.64 19.90
N ASP A 194 13.14 -30.34 20.70
CA ASP A 194 14.57 -30.53 20.47
C ASP A 194 14.76 -31.37 19.21
N TRP A 195 15.73 -30.93 18.39
CA TRP A 195 16.15 -31.65 17.20
C TRP A 195 16.95 -32.88 17.60
N TRP A 196 16.44 -34.06 17.24
CA TRP A 196 17.22 -35.25 16.92
C TRP A 196 16.52 -35.96 15.75
#